data_AF-A0A4P8HTY4-F1
#
_entry.id   AF-A0A4P8HTY4-F1
#
_cell.length_a   1.000
_cell.length_b   1.000
_cell.length_c   1.000
_cell.angle_alpha   90.00
_cell.angle_beta   90.00
_cell.angle_gamma   90.00
#
_symmetry.space_group_name_H-M   'P 1'
#
loop_
_entity.id
_entity.type
_entity.pdbx_description
1 polymer ?
#
loop_
_entity_poly.entity_id
_entity_poly.type
_entity_poly.pdbx_seq_one_letter_code
_entity_poly.pdbx_strand_id
1 'polypeptide(L)'
;MSMQKQWLGAQWLFALLLAHAAGAQAQLTTWEFSYQGFVDDSTGLLDPGRRFSGLFTGRDSNSNGIITRDELVYLSAGGTTYIDPTGISCNRYDGAAGYSCRVDQFAYSLSGNLVFAGSHSVGAEMSAWTAWVVTGEAHGDYGDTFGNYWDNRYAWTEQTTFAISPQPVPEPSIALLLPAGCAALWGLGRWQRRSRCLR
;
A
#
# COMPACT_ATOMS: atom_id res chain seq x y z
N MET A 1 -6.47 -56.70 -33.50
CA MET A 1 -6.23 -55.26 -33.72
C MET A 1 -7.13 -54.45 -32.80
N SER A 2 -6.68 -54.10 -31.60
CA SER A 2 -7.21 -52.96 -30.82
C SER A 2 -6.46 -52.90 -29.48
N MET A 3 -5.43 -52.06 -29.39
CA MET A 3 -4.83 -51.68 -28.11
C MET A 3 -4.05 -50.38 -28.25
N GLN A 4 -4.76 -49.27 -28.47
CA GLN A 4 -4.14 -47.94 -28.56
C GLN A 4 -5.00 -46.81 -27.97
N LYS A 5 -5.77 -47.07 -26.91
CA LYS A 5 -6.65 -46.07 -26.28
C LYS A 5 -6.49 -45.98 -24.76
N GLN A 6 -5.28 -45.72 -24.24
CA GLN A 6 -5.13 -45.43 -22.79
C GLN A 6 -4.14 -44.30 -22.44
N TRP A 7 -3.48 -43.68 -23.42
CA TRP A 7 -2.43 -42.68 -23.16
C TRP A 7 -2.87 -41.21 -23.25
N LEU A 8 -4.17 -40.93 -23.26
CA LEU A 8 -4.68 -39.56 -23.47
C LEU A 8 -5.25 -38.88 -22.21
N GLY A 9 -5.42 -39.59 -21.08
CA GLY A 9 -6.10 -39.03 -19.90
C GLY A 9 -5.20 -38.23 -18.94
N ALA A 10 -3.89 -38.50 -18.93
CA ALA A 10 -3.00 -37.96 -17.90
C ALA A 10 -2.43 -36.56 -18.19
N GLN A 11 -2.46 -36.11 -19.45
CA GLN A 11 -1.90 -34.82 -19.85
C GLN A 11 -2.82 -33.62 -19.55
N TRP A 12 -4.13 -33.83 -19.43
CA TRP A 12 -5.09 -32.74 -19.24
C TRP A 12 -5.17 -32.23 -17.79
N LEU A 13 -4.86 -33.08 -16.81
CA LEU A 13 -4.95 -32.72 -15.38
C LEU A 13 -3.81 -31.80 -14.91
N PHE A 14 -2.63 -31.87 -15.54
CA PHE A 14 -1.52 -30.96 -15.23
C PHE A 14 -1.73 -29.55 -15.81
N ALA A 15 -2.44 -29.43 -16.93
CA ALA A 15 -2.75 -28.13 -17.54
C ALA A 15 -3.77 -27.31 -16.73
N LEU A 16 -4.69 -27.96 -16.00
CA LEU A 16 -5.71 -27.30 -15.19
C LEU A 16 -5.20 -26.75 -13.85
N LEU A 17 -4.16 -27.36 -13.26
CA LEU A 17 -3.57 -26.90 -11.99
C LEU A 17 -2.64 -25.69 -12.16
N LEU A 18 -2.00 -25.53 -13.33
CA LEU A 18 -1.16 -24.35 -13.63
C LEU A 18 -1.99 -23.10 -13.96
N ALA A 19 -3.27 -23.25 -14.29
CA ALA A 19 -4.14 -22.12 -14.66
C ALA A 19 -4.66 -21.30 -13.46
N HIS A 20 -4.62 -21.84 -12.23
CA HIS A 20 -5.13 -21.14 -11.05
C HIS A 20 -4.09 -20.29 -10.29
N ALA A 21 -2.80 -20.42 -10.61
CA ALA A 21 -1.74 -19.58 -10.01
C ALA A 21 -1.51 -18.27 -10.77
N ALA A 22 -2.09 -18.11 -11.98
CA ALA A 22 -1.84 -16.97 -12.86
C ALA A 22 -2.80 -15.78 -12.63
N GLY A 23 -3.65 -15.82 -11.60
CA GLY A 23 -4.82 -14.95 -11.50
C GLY A 23 -4.83 -13.94 -10.35
N ALA A 24 -3.77 -13.80 -9.55
CA ALA A 24 -3.64 -12.60 -8.72
C ALA A 24 -3.20 -11.46 -9.63
N GLN A 25 -4.11 -10.99 -10.49
CA GLN A 25 -3.88 -9.71 -11.16
C GLN A 25 -3.71 -8.69 -10.06
N ALA A 26 -2.53 -8.09 -9.97
CA ALA A 26 -2.30 -6.93 -9.15
C ALA A 26 -3.32 -5.88 -9.60
N GLN A 27 -4.39 -5.72 -8.82
CA GLN A 27 -5.47 -4.81 -9.13
C GLN A 27 -5.06 -3.44 -8.61
N LEU A 28 -5.35 -2.39 -9.38
CA LEU A 28 -5.21 -1.03 -8.89
C LEU A 28 -6.10 -0.88 -7.66
N THR A 29 -5.50 -0.60 -6.52
CA THR A 29 -6.20 -0.52 -5.25
C THR A 29 -6.00 0.87 -4.67
N THR A 30 -7.05 1.40 -4.06
CA THR A 30 -7.01 2.67 -3.35
C THR A 30 -7.06 2.40 -1.86
N TRP A 31 -6.13 3.01 -1.14
CA TRP A 31 -6.07 2.97 0.31
C TRP A 31 -6.28 4.36 0.87
N GLU A 32 -7.19 4.47 1.83
CA GLU A 32 -7.39 5.65 2.66
C GLU A 32 -6.73 5.42 4.00
N PHE A 33 -5.89 6.35 4.44
CA PHE A 33 -5.18 6.25 5.70
C PHE A 33 -5.44 7.47 6.59
N SER A 34 -5.32 7.26 7.89
CA SER A 34 -5.35 8.32 8.87
C SER A 34 -4.50 8.00 10.08
N TYR A 35 -3.74 9.00 10.50
CA TYR A 35 -3.10 9.08 11.79
C TYR A 35 -3.89 10.05 12.68
N GLN A 36 -4.04 9.72 13.96
CA GLN A 36 -4.76 10.54 14.93
C GLN A 36 -4.05 10.55 16.28
N GLY A 37 -4.02 11.72 16.91
CA GLY A 37 -3.36 11.95 18.20
C GLY A 37 -1.90 12.33 18.01
N PHE A 38 -1.58 13.61 18.17
CA PHE A 38 -0.23 14.13 17.97
C PHE A 38 0.17 15.03 19.13
N VAL A 39 1.46 15.17 19.38
CA VAL A 39 1.96 16.20 20.30
C VAL A 39 2.28 17.45 19.50
N ASP A 40 1.78 18.60 19.93
CA ASP A 40 2.17 19.90 19.39
C ASP A 40 3.54 20.29 19.96
N ASP A 41 4.54 20.46 19.10
CA ASP A 41 5.92 20.72 19.54
C ASP A 41 6.08 22.09 20.23
N SER A 42 5.18 23.04 19.97
CA SER A 42 5.22 24.37 20.59
C SER A 42 4.73 24.36 22.05
N THR A 43 3.77 23.47 22.36
CA THR A 43 3.16 23.39 23.70
C THR A 43 3.60 22.15 24.48
N GLY A 44 4.11 21.12 23.81
CA GLY A 44 4.40 19.80 24.38
C GLY A 44 3.15 19.02 24.78
N LEU A 45 1.96 19.49 24.42
CA LEU A 45 0.69 18.87 24.80
C LEU A 45 0.19 17.92 23.70
N LEU A 46 -0.35 16.77 24.13
CA LEU A 46 -1.06 15.86 23.25
C LEU A 46 -2.40 16.49 22.83
N ASP A 47 -2.59 16.61 21.52
CA ASP A 47 -3.88 16.85 20.89
C ASP A 47 -4.44 15.53 20.33
N PRO A 48 -5.37 14.87 21.03
CA PRO A 48 -6.00 13.63 20.56
C PRO A 48 -6.95 13.86 19.36
N GLY A 49 -7.36 15.10 19.11
CA GLY A 49 -8.22 15.49 17.99
C GLY A 49 -7.44 15.76 16.70
N ARG A 50 -6.14 16.02 16.78
CA ARG A 50 -5.30 16.28 15.61
C ARG A 50 -5.25 15.04 14.72
N ARG A 51 -5.50 15.23 13.43
CA ARG A 51 -5.59 14.16 12.42
C ARG A 51 -4.74 14.52 11.21
N PHE A 52 -3.97 13.55 10.73
CA PHE A 52 -3.29 13.60 9.44
C PHE A 52 -3.79 12.44 8.60
N SER A 53 -4.43 12.73 7.46
CA SER A 53 -5.02 11.70 6.61
C SER A 53 -4.72 11.92 5.15
N GLY A 54 -4.90 10.87 4.38
CA GLY A 54 -4.65 10.88 2.96
C GLY A 54 -5.24 9.65 2.28
N LEU A 55 -5.00 9.57 0.99
CA LEU A 55 -5.30 8.40 0.20
C LEU A 55 -4.25 8.22 -0.88
N PHE A 56 -3.95 6.97 -1.21
CA PHE A 56 -3.06 6.64 -2.31
C PHE A 56 -3.65 5.51 -3.14
N THR A 57 -3.33 5.53 -4.42
CA THR A 57 -3.75 4.50 -5.36
C THR A 57 -2.51 3.93 -6.01
N GLY A 58 -2.39 2.60 -5.99
CA GLY A 58 -1.21 1.93 -6.51
C GLY A 58 -1.47 0.46 -6.81
N ARG A 59 -0.43 -0.20 -7.33
CA ARG A 59 -0.46 -1.62 -7.68
C ARG A 59 0.92 -2.25 -7.49
N ASP A 60 0.97 -3.31 -6.69
CA ASP A 60 2.15 -4.16 -6.51
C ASP A 60 2.44 -4.93 -7.81
N SER A 61 3.23 -4.30 -8.68
CA SER A 61 3.43 -4.78 -10.05
C SER A 61 4.49 -5.88 -10.11
N ASN A 62 5.30 -6.01 -9.06
CA ASN A 62 6.33 -7.04 -8.93
C ASN A 62 5.93 -8.18 -7.95
N SER A 63 4.76 -8.07 -7.29
CA SER A 63 4.20 -9.05 -6.37
C SER A 63 5.07 -9.33 -5.13
N ASN A 64 5.72 -8.30 -4.58
CA ASN A 64 6.57 -8.42 -3.38
C ASN A 64 5.86 -8.05 -2.07
N GLY A 65 4.58 -7.65 -2.13
CA GLY A 65 3.79 -7.23 -0.98
C GLY A 65 4.06 -5.80 -0.50
N ILE A 66 4.80 -4.99 -1.25
CA ILE A 66 5.17 -3.61 -0.91
C ILE A 66 4.89 -2.70 -2.10
N ILE A 67 3.98 -1.75 -1.94
CA ILE A 67 3.75 -0.67 -2.90
C ILE A 67 4.86 0.38 -2.72
N THR A 68 5.70 0.52 -3.73
CA THR A 68 6.74 1.55 -3.77
C THR A 68 6.25 2.81 -4.50
N ARG A 69 7.03 3.90 -4.43
CA ARG A 69 6.70 5.16 -5.12
C ARG A 69 6.43 4.96 -6.61
N ASP A 70 7.21 4.13 -7.29
CA ASP A 70 7.11 3.92 -8.74
C ASP A 70 5.88 3.07 -9.14
N GLU A 71 5.18 2.50 -8.15
CA GLU A 71 3.94 1.73 -8.28
C GLU A 71 2.69 2.54 -7.92
N LEU A 72 2.87 3.82 -7.56
CA LEU A 72 1.78 4.75 -7.32
C LEU A 72 1.25 5.35 -8.61
N VAL A 73 -0.06 5.54 -8.63
CA VAL A 73 -0.80 6.29 -9.66
C VAL A 73 -1.39 7.56 -9.06
N TYR A 74 -1.67 7.57 -7.76
CA TYR A 74 -2.18 8.73 -7.05
C TYR A 74 -1.67 8.75 -5.62
N LEU A 75 -1.39 9.95 -5.09
CA LEU A 75 -1.07 10.16 -3.69
C LEU A 75 -1.60 11.53 -3.27
N SER A 76 -2.39 11.55 -2.20
CA SER A 76 -2.82 12.77 -1.51
C SER A 76 -2.67 12.58 -0.01
N ALA A 77 -2.17 13.60 0.67
CA ALA A 77 -1.97 13.57 2.11
C ALA A 77 -2.01 14.99 2.69
N GLY A 78 -2.63 15.17 3.86
CA GLY A 78 -2.73 16.49 4.50
C GLY A 78 -3.44 17.53 3.63
N GLY A 79 -4.40 17.10 2.79
CA GLY A 79 -5.11 17.98 1.85
C GLY A 79 -4.34 18.33 0.57
N THR A 80 -3.15 17.77 0.35
CA THR A 80 -2.32 18.03 -0.83
C THR A 80 -2.18 16.80 -1.71
N THR A 81 -2.42 16.95 -3.01
CA THR A 81 -2.17 15.90 -4.00
C THR A 81 -0.72 15.93 -4.44
N TYR A 82 0.07 14.92 -4.08
CA TYR A 82 1.49 14.80 -4.43
C TYR A 82 1.73 14.05 -5.73
N ILE A 83 0.82 13.17 -6.14
CA ILE A 83 0.89 12.41 -7.40
C ILE A 83 -0.53 12.33 -7.95
N ASP A 84 -0.69 12.62 -9.25
CA ASP A 84 -1.96 12.54 -9.97
C ASP A 84 -1.79 11.70 -11.26
N PRO A 85 -2.82 10.96 -11.70
CA PRO A 85 -2.79 10.15 -12.91
C PRO A 85 -2.45 10.92 -14.19
N THR A 86 -2.70 12.22 -14.23
CA THR A 86 -2.40 13.08 -15.38
C THR A 86 -0.92 13.48 -15.47
N GLY A 87 -0.11 13.12 -14.48
CA GLY A 87 1.28 13.54 -14.35
C GLY A 87 1.44 14.96 -13.79
N ILE A 88 0.35 15.66 -13.47
CA ILE A 88 0.34 16.98 -12.85
C ILE A 88 0.19 16.79 -11.34
N SER A 89 1.29 16.86 -10.59
CA SER A 89 1.24 16.80 -9.13
C SER A 89 1.20 18.18 -8.49
N CYS A 90 0.70 18.25 -7.25
CA CYS A 90 0.67 19.44 -6.41
C CYS A 90 -0.10 20.60 -7.11
N ASN A 91 -1.40 20.33 -7.22
CA ASN A 91 -2.29 20.75 -8.30
C ASN A 91 -2.34 22.26 -8.66
N ARG A 92 -1.91 22.53 -9.91
CA ARG A 92 -2.07 23.70 -10.81
C ARG A 92 -0.85 24.59 -11.04
N TYR A 93 0.16 24.54 -10.18
CA TYR A 93 1.31 25.47 -10.27
C TYR A 93 2.66 24.78 -10.35
N ASP A 94 2.72 23.46 -10.59
CA ASP A 94 4.00 22.80 -10.85
C ASP A 94 4.71 23.45 -12.05
N GLY A 95 5.86 24.07 -11.80
CA GLY A 95 6.60 24.90 -12.77
C GLY A 95 6.30 26.41 -12.76
N ALA A 96 5.35 26.90 -11.96
CA ALA A 96 5.21 28.33 -11.69
C ALA A 96 6.34 28.79 -10.74
N ALA A 97 6.83 30.01 -10.95
CA ALA A 97 7.88 30.57 -10.11
C ALA A 97 7.45 30.53 -8.63
N GLY A 98 8.27 29.90 -7.78
CA GLY A 98 8.04 29.78 -6.34
C GLY A 98 7.22 28.57 -5.91
N TYR A 99 6.75 27.71 -6.81
CA TYR A 99 6.10 26.45 -6.43
C TYR A 99 7.10 25.28 -6.44
N SER A 100 7.09 24.44 -5.41
CA SER A 100 7.84 23.18 -5.42
C SER A 100 7.06 22.06 -4.73
N CYS A 101 7.19 20.83 -5.21
CA CYS A 101 6.56 19.67 -4.62
C CYS A 101 7.42 18.43 -4.81
N ARG A 102 7.52 17.60 -3.78
CA ARG A 102 8.30 16.37 -3.84
C ARG A 102 7.74 15.29 -2.91
N VAL A 103 7.93 14.05 -3.36
CA VAL A 103 7.79 12.84 -2.56
C VAL A 103 9.18 12.27 -2.39
N ASP A 104 9.75 12.47 -1.21
CA ASP A 104 11.11 12.03 -0.89
C ASP A 104 11.15 10.52 -0.66
N GLN A 105 10.13 9.97 0.02
CA GLN A 105 10.01 8.54 0.30
C GLN A 105 8.55 8.11 0.25
N PHE A 106 8.31 6.93 -0.32
CA PHE A 106 7.02 6.25 -0.23
C PHE A 106 7.21 4.73 -0.26
N ALA A 107 6.65 4.06 0.74
CA ALA A 107 6.50 2.62 0.74
C ALA A 107 5.28 2.22 1.59
N TYR A 108 4.44 1.31 1.08
CA TYR A 108 3.36 0.72 1.84
C TYR A 108 3.44 -0.81 1.79
N SER A 109 3.71 -1.44 2.93
CA SER A 109 3.57 -2.88 3.07
C SER A 109 2.09 -3.25 3.14
N LEU A 110 1.66 -4.23 2.35
CA LEU A 110 0.29 -4.78 2.40
C LEU A 110 -0.04 -5.40 3.77
N SER A 111 0.95 -5.59 4.64
CA SER A 111 0.77 -5.95 6.05
C SER A 111 0.43 -4.77 6.99
N GLY A 112 0.36 -3.54 6.47
CA GLY A 112 -0.13 -2.37 7.20
C GLY A 112 0.91 -1.34 7.64
N ASN A 113 2.14 -1.38 7.12
CA ASN A 113 3.15 -0.37 7.43
C ASN A 113 3.25 0.66 6.30
N LEU A 114 2.96 1.93 6.58
CA LEU A 114 3.08 3.04 5.65
C LEU A 114 4.24 3.95 6.05
N VAL A 115 5.17 4.14 5.11
CA VAL A 115 6.26 5.11 5.18
C VAL A 115 6.04 6.14 4.08
N PHE A 116 5.93 7.41 4.47
CA PHE A 116 5.77 8.52 3.57
C PHE A 116 6.54 9.75 4.08
N ALA A 117 7.39 10.29 3.21
CA ALA A 117 8.02 11.58 3.41
C ALA A 117 7.81 12.46 2.16
N GLY A 118 7.39 13.69 2.37
CA GLY A 118 7.14 14.62 1.28
C GLY A 118 6.94 16.03 1.77
N SER A 119 7.01 16.97 0.84
CA SER A 119 6.70 18.36 1.10
C SER A 119 6.24 19.07 -0.15
N HIS A 120 5.54 20.17 0.06
CA HIS A 120 5.22 21.11 -0.97
C HIS A 120 5.35 22.53 -0.42
N SER A 121 5.78 23.43 -1.28
CA SER A 121 5.98 24.83 -0.93
C SER A 121 5.46 25.74 -2.02
N VAL A 122 5.00 26.91 -1.57
CA VAL A 122 4.53 28.01 -2.41
C VAL A 122 5.23 29.26 -1.94
N GLY A 123 5.84 30.00 -2.86
CA GLY A 123 6.55 31.24 -2.60
C GLY A 123 6.14 32.32 -3.59
N ALA A 124 5.96 33.52 -3.07
CA ALA A 124 5.79 34.77 -3.78
C ALA A 124 6.66 35.84 -3.10
N GLU A 125 6.79 37.02 -3.71
CA GLU A 125 7.73 38.07 -3.26
C GLU A 125 7.58 38.47 -1.78
N MET A 126 6.38 38.35 -1.19
CA MET A 126 6.09 38.77 0.19
C MET A 126 5.43 37.68 1.05
N SER A 127 5.33 36.46 0.55
CA SER A 127 4.72 35.36 1.28
C SER A 127 5.30 34.03 0.81
N ALA A 128 5.70 33.18 1.74
CA ALA A 128 6.13 31.83 1.46
C ALA A 128 5.53 30.88 2.49
N TRP A 129 5.20 29.68 2.06
CA TRP A 129 4.63 28.65 2.90
C TRP A 129 5.10 27.29 2.44
N THR A 130 5.42 26.41 3.39
CA THR A 130 5.81 25.02 3.14
C THR A 130 5.06 24.12 4.10
N ALA A 131 4.43 23.08 3.57
CA ALA A 131 3.91 21.97 4.36
C ALA A 131 4.71 20.70 4.06
N TRP A 132 4.94 19.91 5.10
CA TRP A 132 5.81 18.74 5.05
C TRP A 132 5.31 17.65 5.99
N VAL A 133 5.77 16.44 5.73
CA VAL A 133 5.46 15.26 6.53
C VAL A 133 6.59 14.25 6.43
N VAL A 134 6.89 13.62 7.55
CA VAL A 134 7.69 12.40 7.68
C VAL A 134 6.94 11.48 8.65
N THR A 135 6.28 10.46 8.11
CA THR A 135 5.50 9.51 8.92
C THR A 135 6.35 8.85 9.99
N GLY A 136 5.84 8.79 11.23
CA GLY A 136 6.57 8.26 12.37
C GLY A 136 7.49 9.26 13.06
N GLU A 137 7.69 10.44 12.48
CA GLU A 137 8.47 11.52 13.09
C GLU A 137 7.58 12.75 13.38
N ALA A 138 7.27 13.53 12.35
CA ALA A 138 6.52 14.78 12.48
C ALA A 138 5.90 15.23 11.16
N HIS A 139 4.89 16.08 11.26
CA HIS A 139 4.28 16.77 10.14
C HIS A 139 3.98 18.19 10.57
N GLY A 140 3.90 19.07 9.59
CA GLY A 140 3.74 20.46 9.92
C GLY A 140 3.73 21.35 8.71
N ASP A 141 3.71 22.62 9.04
CA ASP A 141 3.68 23.70 8.09
C ASP A 141 4.35 24.91 8.70
N TYR A 142 5.14 25.61 7.90
CA TYR A 142 5.74 26.87 8.30
C TYR A 142 5.63 27.85 7.16
N GLY A 143 5.65 29.13 7.49
CA GLY A 143 5.57 30.17 6.49
C GLY A 143 5.93 31.53 7.03
N ASP A 144 6.02 32.46 6.10
CA ASP A 144 6.18 33.88 6.37
C ASP A 144 5.17 34.66 5.54
N THR A 145 4.59 35.69 6.12
CA THR A 145 3.74 36.64 5.38
C THR A 145 4.05 38.05 5.86
N PHE A 146 4.64 38.85 4.97
CA PHE A 146 5.13 40.20 5.28
C PHE A 146 6.07 40.26 6.49
N GLY A 147 6.97 39.27 6.64
CA GLY A 147 7.92 39.21 7.76
C GLY A 147 7.35 38.62 9.06
N ASN A 148 6.11 38.14 9.03
CA ASN A 148 5.52 37.39 10.14
C ASN A 148 5.73 35.89 9.92
N TYR A 149 6.77 35.36 10.56
CA TYR A 149 7.06 33.93 10.56
C TYR A 149 6.14 33.17 11.51
N TRP A 150 5.75 31.97 11.10
CA TRP A 150 5.01 31.02 11.90
C TRP A 150 5.44 29.58 11.56
N ASP A 151 5.34 28.68 12.53
CA ASP A 151 5.77 27.29 12.42
C ASP A 151 4.86 26.41 13.28
N ASN A 152 4.14 25.50 12.62
CA ASN A 152 3.27 24.51 13.23
C ASN A 152 3.92 23.15 13.03
N ARG A 153 4.20 22.44 14.12
CA ARG A 153 4.80 21.11 14.07
C ARG A 153 4.12 20.16 15.03
N TYR A 154 3.77 18.98 14.52
CA TYR A 154 3.04 17.94 15.23
C TYR A 154 3.82 16.63 15.15
N ALA A 155 4.29 16.16 16.29
CA ALA A 155 5.09 14.95 16.40
C ALA A 155 4.22 13.69 16.56
N TRP A 156 4.65 12.61 15.89
CA TRP A 156 4.17 11.26 16.16
C TRP A 156 4.66 10.83 17.55
N THR A 157 3.83 10.07 18.24
CA THR A 157 4.17 9.45 19.53
C THR A 157 3.64 8.02 19.57
N GLU A 158 3.95 7.29 20.64
CA GLU A 158 3.35 5.97 20.91
C GLU A 158 1.83 6.03 21.07
N GLN A 159 1.26 7.21 21.31
CA GLN A 159 -0.18 7.44 21.42
C GLN A 159 -0.84 7.75 20.07
N THR A 160 -0.04 7.98 19.02
CA THR A 160 -0.56 8.22 17.67
C THR A 160 -1.10 6.92 17.10
N THR A 161 -2.39 6.92 16.80
CA THR A 161 -3.08 5.75 16.24
C THR A 161 -3.06 5.82 14.72
N PHE A 162 -2.89 4.66 14.08
CA PHE A 162 -2.92 4.52 12.62
C PHE A 162 -4.11 3.65 12.20
N ALA A 163 -4.85 4.13 11.21
CA ALA A 163 -5.92 3.38 10.57
C ALA A 163 -5.76 3.45 9.05
N ILE A 164 -6.05 2.34 8.38
CA ILE A 164 -6.04 2.26 6.91
C ILE A 164 -7.19 1.38 6.42
N SER A 165 -7.76 1.75 5.27
CA SER A 165 -8.83 1.03 4.60
C SER A 165 -8.52 0.92 3.10
N PRO A 166 -8.60 -0.26 2.47
CA PRO A 166 -8.98 -1.55 3.05
C PRO A 166 -7.97 -2.05 4.11
N GLN A 167 -8.46 -2.89 5.02
CA GLN A 167 -7.61 -3.48 6.07
C GLN A 167 -6.50 -4.33 5.44
N PRO A 168 -5.30 -4.36 6.05
CA PRO A 168 -4.21 -5.23 5.63
C PRO A 168 -4.69 -6.68 5.48
N VAL A 169 -4.41 -7.29 4.35
CA VAL A 169 -4.79 -8.69 4.10
C VAL A 169 -3.79 -9.57 4.86
N PRO A 170 -4.22 -10.39 5.84
CA PRO A 170 -3.32 -11.37 6.44
C PRO A 170 -2.85 -12.30 5.34
N GLU A 171 -1.54 -12.56 5.24
CA GLU A 171 -1.04 -13.49 4.23
C GLU A 171 -1.86 -14.79 4.29
N PRO A 172 -2.37 -15.29 3.14
CA PRO A 172 -3.05 -16.56 3.12
C PRO A 172 -2.04 -17.58 3.62
N SER A 173 -2.29 -18.14 4.80
CA SER A 173 -1.38 -19.07 5.43
C SER A 173 -1.23 -20.26 4.48
N ILE A 174 -0.12 -20.31 3.75
CA ILE A 174 0.28 -21.47 2.92
C ILE A 174 0.23 -22.75 3.77
N ALA A 175 0.35 -22.59 5.10
CA ALA A 175 0.12 -23.59 6.12
C ALA A 175 -1.23 -24.33 6.06
N LEU A 176 -2.29 -23.77 5.47
CA LEU A 176 -3.59 -24.45 5.30
C LEU A 176 -3.72 -25.24 3.99
N LEU A 177 -2.99 -24.85 2.94
CA LEU A 177 -3.06 -25.52 1.64
C LEU A 177 -2.17 -26.78 1.57
N LEU A 178 -1.06 -26.80 2.31
CA LEU A 178 -0.19 -27.98 2.45
C LEU A 178 -0.90 -29.22 3.04
N PRO A 179 -1.56 -29.15 4.22
CA PRO A 179 -2.24 -30.30 4.79
C PRO A 179 -3.46 -30.73 3.97
N ALA A 180 -4.19 -29.79 3.34
CA ALA A 180 -5.31 -30.11 2.45
C ALA A 180 -4.86 -30.89 1.21
N GLY A 181 -3.75 -30.47 0.59
CA GLY A 181 -3.13 -31.19 -0.53
C GLY A 181 -2.64 -32.60 -0.13
N CYS A 182 -2.00 -32.72 1.04
CA CYS A 182 -1.52 -34.00 1.56
C CYS A 182 -2.68 -34.97 1.90
N ALA A 183 -3.77 -34.48 2.48
CA ALA A 183 -4.95 -35.29 2.80
C ALA A 183 -5.65 -35.83 1.54
N ALA A 184 -5.76 -35.01 0.48
CA ALA A 184 -6.34 -35.42 -0.79
C ALA A 184 -5.50 -36.53 -1.47
N LEU A 185 -4.17 -36.40 -1.48
CA LEU A 185 -3.26 -37.42 -2.03
C LEU A 185 -3.30 -38.73 -1.25
N TRP A 186 -3.41 -38.67 0.09
CA TRP A 186 -3.53 -39.87 0.94
C TRP A 186 -4.89 -40.57 0.78
N GLY A 187 -5.98 -39.82 0.63
CA GLY A 187 -7.31 -40.37 0.39
C GLY A 187 -7.40 -41.13 -0.94
N LEU A 188 -6.84 -40.56 -2.01
CA LEU A 188 -6.80 -41.18 -3.34
C LEU A 188 -5.91 -42.44 -3.38
N GLY A 189 -4.80 -42.45 -2.65
CA GLY A 189 -3.90 -43.61 -2.55
C GLY A 189 -4.54 -44.83 -1.87
N ARG A 190 -5.48 -44.65 -0.94
CA ARG A 190 -6.22 -45.75 -0.29
C ARG A 190 -7.30 -46.36 -1.19
N TRP A 191 -7.91 -45.56 -2.05
CA TRP A 191 -9.00 -46.00 -2.93
C TRP A 191 -8.49 -46.92 -4.07
N GLN A 192 -7.29 -46.63 -4.60
CA GLN A 192 -6.66 -47.47 -5.62
C GLN A 192 -6.17 -48.83 -5.11
N ARG A 193 -5.89 -48.98 -3.82
CA ARG A 193 -5.48 -50.27 -3.23
C ARG A 193 -6.64 -51.22 -2.97
N ARG A 194 -7.84 -50.70 -2.68
CA ARG A 194 -9.04 -51.53 -2.46
C ARG A 194 -9.60 -52.16 -3.73
N SER A 195 -9.39 -51.51 -4.88
CA SER A 195 -9.88 -51.99 -6.18
C SER A 195 -9.02 -53.11 -6.80
N ARG A 196 -7.90 -53.50 -6.18
CA ARG A 196 -7.01 -54.59 -6.65
C ARG A 196 -7.18 -55.92 -5.92
N CYS A 197 -7.97 -55.99 -4.84
CA CYS A 197 -8.27 -57.25 -4.12
C CYS A 197 -9.66 -57.83 -4.48
N LEU A 198 -10.38 -57.24 -5.43
CA LEU A 198 -11.70 -57.71 -5.90
C LEU A 198 -11.67 -58.22 -7.35
N ARG A 199 -10.53 -58.78 -7.80
CA ARG A 199 -10.43 -59.51 -9.07
C ARG A 199 -9.81 -60.87 -8.83
#